data_AF-A0A6C0JLI4-F1
#
_entry.id   AF-A0A6C0JLI4-F1
#
_cell.length_a   1.000
_cell.length_b   1.000
_cell.length_c   1.000
_cell.angle_alpha   90.00
_cell.angle_beta   90.00
_cell.angle_gamma   90.00
#
_symmetry.space_group_name_H-M   'P 1'
#
loop_
_entity.id
_entity.type
_entity.pdbx_description
1 polymer ?
#
loop_
_entity_poly.entity_id
_entity_poly.type
_entity_poly.pdbx_seq_one_letter_code
_entity_poly.pdbx_strand_id
1 'polypeptide(L)'
;MYSPLKYFKGLSSRKKTQRKKEISKFGRMSFKNPKAYVGFSTDKNVKTKRSNYTAKFKSMFPKANSLTQKAKATGVPVSYLRKSYDRGMAAWRTGHRPGATQQQWGYARVHSLLTCGKTYSTTDSDIVKDAKRKSRTAKRWWDKTC
;
A
#
# COMPACT_ATOMS: atom_id res chain seq x y z
N MET A 1 -13.31 16.32 -2.96
CA MET A 1 -12.31 15.24 -2.90
C MET A 1 -12.39 14.55 -1.53
N TYR A 2 -12.84 13.30 -1.48
CA TYR A 2 -12.91 12.53 -0.23
C TYR A 2 -11.51 12.02 0.16
N SER A 3 -11.17 12.05 1.45
CA SER A 3 -9.93 11.47 1.99
C SER A 3 -10.24 10.73 3.29
N PRO A 4 -9.75 9.48 3.47
CA PRO A 4 -10.05 8.70 4.67
C PRO A 4 -9.61 9.40 5.95
N LEU A 5 -10.43 9.31 7.02
CA LEU A 5 -10.12 9.90 8.33
C LEU A 5 -8.76 9.44 8.90
N LYS A 6 -8.33 8.21 8.55
CA LYS A 6 -7.03 7.67 8.94
C LYS A 6 -5.84 8.47 8.41
N TYR A 7 -6.01 9.30 7.37
CA TYR A 7 -4.96 10.15 6.82
C TYR A 7 -4.72 11.41 7.65
N PHE A 8 -5.57 11.66 8.66
CA PHE A 8 -5.52 12.84 9.52
C PHE A 8 -5.33 12.51 11.01
N LYS A 9 -5.24 11.22 11.35
CA LYS A 9 -5.15 10.75 12.74
C LYS A 9 -3.83 11.18 13.37
N GLY A 10 -3.89 11.76 14.56
CA GLY A 10 -2.72 12.24 15.31
C GLY A 10 -2.20 13.63 14.90
N LEU A 11 -2.86 14.29 13.93
CA LEU A 11 -2.51 15.65 13.53
C LEU A 11 -3.35 16.69 14.28
N SER A 12 -2.76 17.85 14.57
CA SER A 12 -3.50 19.02 15.06
C SER A 12 -4.46 19.57 14.00
N SER A 13 -5.48 20.33 14.38
CA SER A 13 -6.46 20.92 13.44
C SER A 13 -5.78 21.71 12.33
N ARG A 14 -4.76 22.52 12.65
CA ARG A 14 -3.94 23.25 11.67
C ARG A 14 -3.25 22.30 10.68
N LYS A 15 -2.59 21.23 11.18
CA LYS A 15 -1.93 20.23 10.32
C LYS A 15 -2.94 19.45 9.47
N LYS A 16 -4.16 19.20 9.94
CA LYS A 16 -5.21 18.55 9.14
C LYS A 16 -5.61 19.41 7.93
N THR A 17 -5.80 20.72 8.13
CA THR A 17 -6.08 21.67 7.05
C THR A 17 -4.94 21.74 6.05
N GLN A 18 -3.69 21.84 6.53
CA GLN A 18 -2.51 21.78 5.66
C GLN A 18 -2.46 20.47 4.86
N ARG A 19 -2.70 19.32 5.51
CA ARG A 19 -2.65 18.02 4.84
C ARG A 19 -3.72 17.88 3.76
N LYS A 20 -4.92 18.45 3.94
CA LYS A 20 -5.93 18.49 2.88
C LYS A 20 -5.42 19.26 1.65
N LYS A 21 -4.75 20.41 1.87
CA LYS A 21 -4.13 21.20 0.80
C LYS A 21 -3.00 20.42 0.10
N GLU A 22 -2.15 19.74 0.87
CA GLU A 22 -1.07 18.90 0.32
C GLU A 22 -1.62 17.73 -0.51
N ILE A 23 -2.62 16.99 0.01
CA ILE A 23 -3.30 15.91 -0.72
C ILE A 23 -3.86 16.42 -2.06
N SER A 24 -4.50 17.59 -2.07
CA SER A 24 -5.01 18.18 -3.31
C SER A 24 -3.88 18.59 -4.26
N LYS A 25 -2.86 19.29 -3.76
CA LYS A 25 -1.70 19.75 -4.55
C LYS A 25 -0.98 18.60 -5.24
N PHE A 26 -0.58 17.58 -4.49
CA PHE A 26 0.16 16.43 -5.02
C PHE A 26 -0.75 15.43 -5.74
N GLY A 27 -2.02 15.35 -5.35
CA GLY A 27 -3.05 14.55 -6.01
C GLY A 27 -3.32 15.01 -7.45
N ARG A 28 -3.25 16.33 -7.72
CA ARG A 28 -3.40 16.91 -9.07
C ARG A 28 -2.19 16.69 -9.99
N MET A 29 -1.03 16.31 -9.45
CA MET A 29 0.16 16.05 -10.26
C MET A 29 0.05 14.69 -10.97
N SER A 30 0.75 14.55 -12.11
CA SER A 30 0.87 13.23 -12.77
C SER A 30 1.65 12.25 -11.89
N PHE A 31 1.29 10.96 -11.93
CA PHE A 31 2.07 9.89 -11.29
C PHE A 31 3.45 9.70 -11.92
N LYS A 32 3.68 10.26 -13.12
CA LYS A 32 5.00 10.29 -13.77
C LYS A 32 5.87 11.45 -13.28
N ASN A 33 5.31 12.39 -12.50
CA ASN A 33 6.06 13.56 -12.03
C ASN A 33 6.81 13.23 -10.73
N PRO A 34 8.16 13.21 -10.71
CA PRO A 34 8.92 12.91 -9.51
C PRO A 34 8.67 13.92 -8.38
N LYS A 35 8.33 15.18 -8.71
CA LYS A 35 7.99 16.23 -7.72
C LYS A 35 6.72 15.89 -6.91
N ALA A 36 5.91 14.93 -7.36
CA ALA A 36 4.74 14.47 -6.62
C ALA A 36 5.10 13.56 -5.42
N TYR A 37 6.35 13.11 -5.32
CA TYR A 37 6.80 12.10 -4.34
C TYR A 37 7.78 12.65 -3.30
N VAL A 38 7.80 13.97 -3.10
CA VAL A 38 8.67 14.64 -2.10
C VAL A 38 8.19 14.49 -0.65
N GLY A 39 6.98 13.94 -0.45
CA GLY A 39 6.35 13.79 0.86
C GLY A 39 5.63 15.02 1.37
N PHE A 40 4.80 14.82 2.39
CA PHE A 40 4.01 15.90 2.94
C PHE A 40 4.75 16.50 4.13
N SER A 41 4.74 17.82 4.25
CA SER A 41 5.35 18.52 5.38
C SER A 41 4.70 18.10 6.69
N THR A 42 3.43 17.70 6.63
CA THR A 42 2.66 17.18 7.77
C THR A 42 3.11 15.79 8.25
N ASP A 43 4.02 15.11 7.54
CA ASP A 43 4.63 13.85 7.99
C ASP A 43 5.84 14.05 8.91
N LYS A 44 6.44 15.26 8.91
CA LYS A 44 7.63 15.54 9.72
C LYS A 44 7.35 15.31 11.21
N ASN A 45 8.22 14.53 11.85
CA ASN A 45 8.15 14.15 13.27
C ASN A 45 6.88 13.36 13.66
N VAL A 46 6.19 12.74 12.70
CA VAL A 46 5.03 11.89 13.00
C VAL A 46 5.44 10.42 13.03
N LYS A 47 5.21 9.78 14.19
CA LYS A 47 5.49 8.34 14.34
C LYS A 47 4.52 7.52 13.47
N THR A 48 5.09 6.74 12.56
CA THR A 48 4.32 5.86 11.68
C THR A 48 3.66 4.73 12.46
N LYS A 49 2.38 4.45 12.14
CA LYS A 49 1.69 3.25 12.62
C LYS A 49 1.73 2.11 11.58
N ARG A 50 2.30 0.97 11.97
CA ARG A 50 2.31 -0.27 11.16
C ARG A 50 0.88 -0.69 10.78
N SER A 51 0.69 -1.22 9.56
CA SER A 51 -0.62 -1.73 9.13
C SER A 51 -0.90 -3.10 9.74
N ASN A 52 -2.18 -3.41 10.03
CA ASN A 52 -2.58 -4.73 10.51
C ASN A 52 -2.25 -5.84 9.49
N TYR A 53 -2.40 -5.56 8.19
CA TYR A 53 -1.99 -6.50 7.13
C TYR A 53 -0.50 -6.76 7.15
N THR A 54 0.31 -5.74 7.42
CA THR A 54 1.77 -5.91 7.55
C THR A 54 2.12 -6.73 8.78
N ALA A 55 1.42 -6.53 9.90
CA ALA A 55 1.59 -7.36 11.09
C ALA A 55 1.22 -8.82 10.81
N LYS A 56 0.04 -9.08 10.22
CA LYS A 56 -0.43 -10.42 9.83
C LYS A 56 0.52 -11.11 8.85
N PHE A 57 0.98 -10.40 7.82
CA PHE A 57 1.92 -10.99 6.86
C PHE A 57 3.26 -11.33 7.52
N LYS A 58 3.78 -10.45 8.38
CA LYS A 58 5.04 -10.70 9.09
C LYS A 58 4.94 -11.83 10.14
N SER A 59 3.77 -12.06 10.73
CA SER A 59 3.58 -13.21 11.63
C SER A 59 3.61 -14.53 10.87
N MET A 60 3.09 -14.55 9.63
CA MET A 60 3.16 -15.73 8.76
C MET A 60 4.56 -15.96 8.17
N PHE A 61 5.23 -14.88 7.77
CA PHE A 61 6.52 -14.93 7.06
C PHE A 61 7.50 -13.86 7.56
N PRO A 62 8.08 -14.03 8.77
CA PRO A 62 8.91 -13.00 9.39
C PRO A 62 10.19 -12.68 8.59
N LYS A 63 10.69 -13.63 7.80
CA LYS A 63 11.90 -13.49 6.99
C LYS A 63 11.64 -12.96 5.56
N ALA A 64 10.38 -12.77 5.16
CA ALA A 64 10.03 -12.36 3.80
C ALA A 64 9.98 -10.82 3.63
N ASN A 65 11.16 -10.19 3.52
CA ASN A 65 11.30 -8.73 3.48
C ASN A 65 11.24 -8.14 2.06
N SER A 66 11.73 -8.84 1.03
CA SER A 66 11.66 -8.38 -0.37
C SER A 66 10.39 -8.84 -1.10
N LEU A 67 10.11 -8.35 -2.30
CA LEU A 67 9.01 -8.86 -3.14
C LEU A 67 9.26 -10.30 -3.59
N THR A 68 10.51 -10.62 -3.95
CA THR A 68 10.91 -11.97 -4.37
C THR A 68 10.74 -12.98 -3.24
N GLN A 69 11.13 -12.63 -2.01
CA GLN A 69 10.95 -13.50 -0.86
C GLN A 69 9.46 -13.72 -0.54
N LYS A 70 8.62 -12.68 -0.69
CA LYS A 70 7.16 -12.82 -0.56
C LYS A 70 6.58 -13.73 -1.64
N ALA A 71 7.01 -13.58 -2.88
CA ALA A 71 6.59 -14.43 -3.98
C ALA A 71 6.97 -15.90 -3.74
N LYS A 72 8.19 -16.15 -3.26
CA LYS A 72 8.64 -17.50 -2.87
C LYS A 72 7.80 -18.07 -1.73
N ALA A 73 7.49 -17.26 -0.72
CA ALA A 73 6.73 -17.69 0.46
C ALA A 73 5.27 -18.00 0.16
N THR A 74 4.63 -17.24 -0.74
CA THR A 74 3.19 -17.38 -1.03
C THR A 74 2.90 -18.14 -2.32
N GLY A 75 3.88 -18.28 -3.23
CA GLY A 75 3.65 -18.81 -4.57
C GLY A 75 2.94 -17.84 -5.53
N VAL A 76 2.65 -16.61 -5.10
CA VAL A 76 2.12 -15.56 -5.99
C VAL A 76 3.28 -14.96 -6.80
N PRO A 77 3.22 -14.93 -8.15
CA PRO A 77 4.32 -14.43 -8.96
C PRO A 77 4.73 -13.00 -8.62
N VAL A 78 6.05 -12.76 -8.59
CA VAL A 78 6.64 -11.47 -8.20
C VAL A 78 6.14 -10.31 -9.06
N SER A 79 5.82 -10.56 -10.34
CA SER A 79 5.28 -9.56 -11.26
C SER A 79 3.95 -8.98 -10.78
N TYR A 80 3.06 -9.80 -10.21
CA TYR A 80 1.79 -9.33 -9.64
C TYR A 80 1.99 -8.56 -8.33
N LEU A 81 2.93 -9.02 -7.48
CA LEU A 81 3.28 -8.31 -6.25
C LEU A 81 3.89 -6.95 -6.57
N ARG A 82 4.76 -6.88 -7.59
CA ARG A 82 5.35 -5.65 -8.09
C ARG A 82 4.28 -4.68 -8.61
N LYS A 83 3.31 -5.15 -9.40
CA LYS A 83 2.18 -4.30 -9.85
C LYS A 83 1.42 -3.66 -8.68
N SER A 84 1.07 -4.43 -7.64
CA SER A 84 0.37 -3.88 -6.45
C SER A 84 1.27 -2.92 -5.66
N TYR A 85 2.55 -3.26 -5.52
CA TYR A 85 3.56 -2.42 -4.90
C TYR A 85 3.68 -1.06 -5.59
N ASP A 86 3.85 -1.05 -6.91
CA ASP A 86 4.01 0.16 -7.74
C ASP A 86 2.74 1.02 -7.72
N ARG A 87 1.55 0.39 -7.76
CA ARG A 87 0.28 1.12 -7.53
C ARG A 87 0.23 1.78 -6.16
N GLY A 88 0.77 1.14 -5.13
CA GLY A 88 0.93 1.73 -3.81
C GLY A 88 1.87 2.92 -3.82
N MET A 89 3.07 2.75 -4.36
CA MET A 89 4.05 3.82 -4.52
C MET A 89 3.45 5.02 -5.26
N ALA A 90 2.67 4.76 -6.31
CA ALA A 90 2.01 5.78 -7.11
C ALA A 90 0.89 6.50 -6.35
N ALA A 91 0.05 5.78 -5.62
CA ALA A 91 -1.07 6.34 -4.87
C ALA A 91 -0.63 7.14 -3.63
N TRP A 92 0.59 6.96 -3.15
CA TRP A 92 1.08 7.65 -1.96
C TRP A 92 0.97 9.19 -2.07
N ARG A 93 1.21 9.75 -3.27
CA ARG A 93 1.07 11.19 -3.55
C ARG A 93 -0.37 11.71 -3.39
N THR A 94 -1.37 10.85 -3.55
CA THR A 94 -2.79 11.22 -3.45
C THR A 94 -3.30 11.14 -2.02
N GLY A 95 -2.43 10.83 -1.06
CA GLY A 95 -2.74 10.75 0.36
C GLY A 95 -2.40 9.39 0.95
N HIS A 96 -1.94 9.44 2.20
CA HIS A 96 -1.50 8.27 2.96
C HIS A 96 -1.59 8.58 4.47
N ARG A 97 -1.36 7.56 5.31
CA ARG A 97 -1.33 7.72 6.77
C ARG A 97 -0.13 8.59 7.18
N PRO A 98 -0.29 9.56 8.10
CA PRO A 98 0.80 10.44 8.52
C PRO A 98 2.06 9.66 8.94
N GLY A 99 3.21 10.13 8.45
CA GLY A 99 4.53 9.55 8.70
C GLY A 99 4.89 8.35 7.80
N ALA A 100 3.91 7.69 7.17
CA ALA A 100 4.19 6.49 6.39
C ALA A 100 5.00 6.81 5.14
N THR A 101 6.15 6.16 4.96
CA THR A 101 6.98 6.36 3.76
C THR A 101 6.32 5.74 2.52
N GLN A 102 6.74 6.20 1.34
CA GLN A 102 6.25 5.67 0.07
C GLN A 102 6.42 4.14 0.00
N GLN A 103 7.60 3.64 0.37
CA GLN A 103 7.95 2.21 0.42
C GLN A 103 7.05 1.44 1.39
N GLN A 104 6.84 1.96 2.61
CA GLN A 104 5.94 1.36 3.59
C GLN A 104 4.51 1.28 3.08
N TRP A 105 4.08 2.27 2.29
CA TRP A 105 2.77 2.29 1.66
C TRP A 105 2.62 1.22 0.58
N GLY A 106 3.63 1.11 -0.31
CA GLY A 106 3.73 0.05 -1.32
C GLY A 106 3.65 -1.34 -0.70
N TYR A 107 4.51 -1.63 0.28
CA TYR A 107 4.50 -2.92 0.97
C TYR A 107 3.21 -3.19 1.74
N ALA A 108 2.61 -2.19 2.38
CA ALA A 108 1.34 -2.39 3.08
C ALA A 108 0.21 -2.81 2.14
N ARG A 109 0.21 -2.35 0.88
CA ARG A 109 -0.74 -2.80 -0.16
C ARG A 109 -0.46 -4.23 -0.61
N VAL A 110 0.80 -4.60 -0.81
CA VAL A 110 1.19 -5.99 -1.11
C VAL A 110 0.76 -6.93 0.01
N HIS A 111 1.01 -6.57 1.28
CA HIS A 111 0.58 -7.38 2.41
C HIS A 111 -0.95 -7.49 2.45
N SER A 112 -1.67 -6.39 2.23
CA SER A 112 -3.13 -6.42 2.11
C SER A 112 -3.61 -7.29 0.95
N LEU A 113 -2.87 -7.40 -0.16
CA LEU A 113 -3.24 -8.22 -1.31
C LEU A 113 -3.01 -9.70 -1.01
N LEU A 114 -1.89 -10.02 -0.36
CA LEU A 114 -1.52 -11.39 0.02
C LEU A 114 -2.38 -11.96 1.15
N THR A 115 -2.83 -11.13 2.10
CA THR A 115 -3.62 -11.57 3.26
C THR A 115 -5.12 -11.29 3.13
N CYS A 116 -5.64 -11.19 1.90
CA CYS A 116 -7.07 -11.03 1.59
C CYS A 116 -7.71 -9.78 2.24
N GLY A 117 -6.92 -8.71 2.37
CA GLY A 117 -7.35 -7.41 2.89
C GLY A 117 -8.01 -6.51 1.85
N LYS A 118 -8.08 -5.21 2.13
CA LYS A 118 -8.77 -4.25 1.26
C LYS A 118 -8.29 -4.28 -0.20
N THR A 119 -6.99 -4.31 -0.45
CA THR A 119 -6.48 -4.28 -1.84
C THR A 119 -6.87 -5.51 -2.63
N TYR A 120 -6.97 -6.69 -2.00
CA TYR A 120 -7.42 -7.93 -2.62
C TYR A 120 -8.84 -7.79 -3.23
N SER A 121 -9.77 -7.19 -2.49
CA SER A 121 -11.18 -7.07 -2.93
C SER A 121 -11.52 -5.78 -3.67
N THR A 122 -10.61 -4.80 -3.73
CA THR A 122 -10.91 -3.46 -4.28
C THR A 122 -9.89 -3.04 -5.33
N THR A 123 -9.01 -2.11 -4.97
CA THR A 123 -8.08 -1.39 -5.86
C THR A 123 -7.09 -2.26 -6.64
N ASP A 124 -6.82 -3.49 -6.18
CA ASP A 124 -5.92 -4.44 -6.85
C ASP A 124 -6.66 -5.77 -7.16
N SER A 125 -7.99 -5.77 -7.18
CA SER A 125 -8.79 -6.97 -7.46
C SER A 125 -8.59 -7.49 -8.89
N ASP A 126 -8.29 -6.61 -9.84
CA ASP A 126 -7.91 -6.98 -11.21
C ASP A 126 -6.58 -7.74 -11.26
N ILE A 127 -5.61 -7.34 -10.43
CA ILE A 127 -4.32 -8.05 -10.28
C ILE A 127 -4.57 -9.46 -9.74
N VAL A 128 -5.42 -9.59 -8.73
CA VAL A 128 -5.81 -10.89 -8.15
C VAL A 128 -6.48 -11.77 -9.19
N LYS A 129 -7.48 -11.25 -9.92
CA LYS A 129 -8.20 -12.00 -10.95
C LYS A 129 -7.25 -12.50 -12.04
N ASP A 130 -6.38 -11.64 -12.57
CA ASP A 130 -5.40 -12.05 -13.59
C ASP A 130 -4.40 -13.08 -13.04
N ALA A 131 -3.92 -12.89 -11.80
CA ALA A 131 -3.01 -13.83 -11.16
C ALA A 131 -3.63 -15.21 -10.91
N LYS A 132 -4.88 -15.27 -10.42
CA LYS A 132 -5.61 -16.54 -10.23
C LYS A 132 -5.82 -17.28 -11.55
N ARG A 133 -6.09 -16.53 -12.63
CA ARG A 133 -6.29 -17.10 -13.97
C ARG A 133 -5.00 -17.67 -14.56
N LYS A 134 -3.87 -16.96 -14.42
CA LYS A 134 -2.61 -17.32 -15.08
C LYS A 134 -1.63 -18.13 -14.23
N SER A 135 -1.86 -18.23 -12.92
CA SER A 135 -0.95 -18.93 -12.00
C SER A 135 -1.72 -19.84 -11.05
N ARG A 136 -1.53 -21.15 -11.20
CA ARG A 136 -2.10 -22.18 -10.31
C ARG A 136 -1.64 -22.01 -8.87
N THR A 137 -0.38 -21.62 -8.66
CA THR A 137 0.18 -21.39 -7.31
C THR A 137 -0.43 -20.15 -6.66
N ALA A 138 -0.64 -19.07 -7.41
CA ALA A 138 -1.34 -17.89 -6.91
C ALA A 138 -2.80 -18.20 -6.56
N LYS A 139 -3.50 -18.94 -7.43
CA LYS A 139 -4.86 -19.42 -7.16
C LYS A 139 -4.90 -20.22 -5.85
N ARG A 140 -4.06 -21.26 -5.73
CA ARG A 140 -3.97 -22.11 -4.53
C ARG A 140 -3.68 -21.30 -3.26
N TRP A 141 -2.81 -20.29 -3.33
CA TRP A 141 -2.51 -19.43 -2.19
C TRP A 141 -3.77 -18.75 -1.65
N TRP A 142 -4.50 -18.05 -2.50
CA TRP A 142 -5.67 -17.30 -2.06
C TRP A 142 -6.87 -18.19 -1.76
N ASP A 143 -7.03 -19.33 -2.44
CA ASP A 143 -8.09 -20.29 -2.13
C ASP A 143 -7.88 -20.91 -0.74
N LYS A 144 -6.62 -21.04 -0.27
CA LYS A 144 -6.29 -21.46 1.09
C LYS A 144 -6.43 -20.35 2.13
N THR A 145 -6.22 -19.08 1.75
CA THR A 145 -5.98 -17.98 2.69
C THR A 145 -7.20 -17.09 2.96
N CYS A 146 -8.19 -17.04 2.06
CA CYS A 146 -9.23 -15.97 2.03
C CYS A 146 -10.61 -16.32 2.60
#